data_AF-A0A970TV09-F1
#
_entry.id   AF-A0A970TV09-F1
#
_cell.length_a   1.000
_cell.length_b   1.000
_cell.length_c   1.000
_cell.angle_alpha   90.00
_cell.angle_beta   90.00
_cell.angle_gamma   90.00
#
_symmetry.space_group_name_H-M   'P 1'
#
loop_
_entity.id
_entity.type
_entity.pdbx_description
1 polymer ?
#
loop_
_entity_poly.entity_id
_entity_poly.type
_entity_poly.pdbx_seq_one_letter_code
_entity_poly.pdbx_strand_id
1 'polypeptide(L)'
;MDTALTYEQILERLAPCGLDCERCVRYEKGRVRRQATELAQSLAGFENLAPRMAEHAPVLQSYEGFREVLDHLTQGGCSGCRAGGGLLPFCAARTCHAEKAVDYCFQCDEYPCERNSYPEPLHRGWRERNERMRTLGVERFYEESLESPRY
;
A
#
# COMPACT_ATOMS: atom_id res chain seq x y z
N MET A 1 10.35 5.54 -22.98
CA MET A 1 9.93 6.93 -22.73
C MET A 1 9.30 6.92 -21.37
N ASP A 2 10.10 7.19 -20.34
CA ASP A 2 9.66 7.15 -18.96
C ASP A 2 9.09 8.52 -18.62
N THR A 3 7.80 8.69 -18.85
CA THR A 3 7.12 9.96 -18.55
C THR A 3 6.97 10.01 -17.04
N ALA A 4 7.68 10.94 -16.39
CA ALA A 4 7.51 11.21 -14.97
C ALA A 4 6.02 11.36 -14.65
N LEU A 5 5.58 10.74 -13.54
CA LEU A 5 4.18 10.78 -13.15
C LEU A 5 3.76 12.22 -12.85
N THR A 6 2.53 12.53 -13.23
CA THR A 6 1.87 13.78 -12.85
C THR A 6 1.54 13.80 -11.36
N TYR A 7 1.35 14.99 -10.78
CA TYR A 7 0.94 15.15 -9.40
C TYR A 7 -0.36 14.39 -9.10
N GLU A 8 -1.33 14.46 -10.01
CA GLU A 8 -2.62 13.78 -9.89
C GLU A 8 -2.46 12.26 -9.84
N GLN A 9 -1.56 11.70 -10.66
CA GLN A 9 -1.26 10.27 -10.62
C GLN A 9 -0.58 9.85 -9.31
N ILE A 10 0.26 10.70 -8.73
CA ILE A 10 0.91 10.43 -7.43
C ILE A 10 -0.10 10.54 -6.30
N LEU A 11 -1.02 11.51 -6.40
CA LEU A 11 -2.12 11.70 -5.47
C LEU A 11 -2.97 10.43 -5.35
N GLU A 12 -3.30 9.78 -6.46
CA GLU A 12 -4.05 8.52 -6.47
C GLU A 12 -3.29 7.34 -5.84
N ARG A 13 -1.95 7.41 -5.81
CA ARG A 13 -1.08 6.32 -5.30
C ARG A 13 -0.71 6.48 -3.83
N LEU A 14 -0.64 7.71 -3.34
CA LEU A 14 -0.29 8.01 -1.95
C LEU A 14 -1.52 8.32 -1.11
N ALA A 15 -1.56 7.76 0.10
CA ALA A 15 -2.50 8.17 1.14
C ALA A 15 -2.21 9.62 1.60
N PRO A 16 -3.18 10.30 2.25
CA PRO A 16 -2.97 11.64 2.80
C PRO A 16 -1.81 11.73 3.81
N CYS A 17 -1.47 10.62 4.46
CA CYS A 17 -0.33 10.51 5.39
C CYS A 17 1.02 10.20 4.70
N GLY A 18 1.06 10.12 3.37
CA GLY A 18 2.24 9.76 2.57
C GLY A 18 2.51 8.26 2.45
N LEU A 19 1.64 7.39 2.98
CA LEU A 19 1.78 5.94 2.76
C LEU A 19 1.48 5.56 1.31
N ASP A 20 2.25 4.64 0.76
CA ASP A 20 2.01 4.11 -0.59
C ASP A 20 0.84 3.11 -0.58
N CYS A 21 -0.31 3.56 -1.09
CA CYS A 21 -1.47 2.70 -1.29
C CYS A 21 -1.29 1.79 -2.51
N GLU A 22 -0.61 2.24 -3.57
CA GLU A 22 -0.33 1.42 -4.77
C GLU A 22 0.37 0.11 -4.40
N ARG A 23 1.36 0.12 -3.50
CA ARG A 23 2.10 -1.06 -3.04
C ARG A 23 1.48 -1.77 -1.83
N CYS A 24 0.30 -1.35 -1.37
CA CYS A 24 -0.39 -1.97 -0.23
C CYS A 24 -1.02 -3.32 -0.60
N VAL A 25 -0.79 -4.37 0.21
CA VAL A 25 -1.33 -5.72 0.01
C VAL A 25 -2.86 -5.79 0.00
N ARG A 26 -3.55 -4.77 0.53
CA ARG A 26 -5.01 -4.76 0.63
C ARG A 26 -5.70 -3.91 -0.43
N TYR A 27 -4.98 -3.05 -1.14
CA TYR A 27 -5.60 -2.08 -2.03
C TYR A 27 -6.16 -2.76 -3.29
N GLU A 28 -7.43 -2.53 -3.60
CA GLU A 28 -8.14 -3.18 -4.71
C GLU A 28 -7.53 -2.86 -6.09
N LYS A 29 -6.91 -1.68 -6.22
CA LYS A 29 -6.18 -1.24 -7.43
C LYS A 29 -4.66 -1.30 -7.24
N GLY A 30 -4.20 -1.98 -6.19
CA GLY A 30 -2.79 -2.08 -5.82
C GLY A 30 -1.99 -3.03 -6.71
N ARG A 31 -0.68 -2.80 -6.78
CA ARG A 31 0.32 -3.60 -7.49
C ARG A 31 0.35 -5.04 -6.99
N VAL A 32 0.32 -5.24 -5.66
CA VAL A 32 0.33 -6.59 -5.06
C VAL A 32 -0.82 -7.43 -5.56
N ARG A 33 -2.04 -6.89 -5.58
CA ARG A 33 -3.22 -7.61 -6.04
C ARG A 33 -3.10 -8.02 -7.52
N ARG A 34 -2.64 -7.09 -8.37
CA ARG A 34 -2.40 -7.38 -9.80
C ARG A 34 -1.41 -8.52 -9.97
N GLN A 35 -0.25 -8.41 -9.32
CA GLN A 35 0.81 -9.42 -9.38
C GLN A 35 0.37 -10.78 -8.82
N ALA A 36 -0.36 -10.78 -7.69
CA ALA A 36 -0.91 -11.99 -7.11
C ALA A 36 -1.92 -12.66 -8.06
N THR A 37 -2.77 -11.88 -8.73
CA THR A 37 -3.74 -12.38 -9.71
C THR A 37 -3.04 -13.00 -10.92
N GLU A 38 -2.04 -12.32 -11.48
CA GLU A 38 -1.25 -12.82 -12.61
C GLU A 38 -0.48 -14.10 -12.24
N LEU A 39 0.10 -14.14 -11.04
CA LEU A 39 0.80 -15.32 -10.53
C LEU A 39 -0.17 -16.49 -10.32
N ALA A 40 -1.33 -16.27 -9.71
CA ALA A 40 -2.35 -17.30 -9.51
C ALA A 40 -2.84 -17.89 -10.84
N GLN A 41 -3.06 -17.04 -11.84
CA GLN A 41 -3.42 -17.48 -13.20
C GLN A 41 -2.29 -18.30 -13.85
N SER A 42 -1.04 -17.87 -13.68
CA SER A 42 0.13 -18.56 -14.25
C SER A 42 0.40 -19.92 -13.59
N LEU A 43 0.00 -20.09 -12.33
CA LEU A 43 0.15 -21.33 -11.57
C LEU A 43 -1.08 -22.24 -11.60
N ALA A 44 -2.12 -21.89 -12.37
CA ALA A 44 -3.34 -22.69 -12.45
C ALA A 44 -3.05 -24.14 -12.88
N GLY A 45 -3.46 -25.11 -12.06
CA GLY A 45 -3.24 -26.54 -12.29
C GLY A 45 -1.94 -27.09 -11.68
N PHE A 46 -1.03 -26.24 -11.19
CA PHE A 46 0.23 -26.67 -10.57
C PHE A 46 0.00 -27.40 -9.24
N GLU A 47 -1.13 -27.20 -8.56
CA GLU A 47 -1.54 -27.96 -7.38
C GLU A 47 -1.57 -29.48 -7.61
N ASN A 48 -1.79 -29.92 -8.85
CA ASN A 48 -1.79 -31.35 -9.22
C ASN A 48 -0.38 -31.92 -9.32
N LEU A 49 0.62 -31.06 -9.57
CA LEU A 49 2.02 -31.42 -9.77
C LEU A 49 2.85 -31.20 -8.51
N ALA A 50 2.49 -30.22 -7.67
CA ALA A 50 3.22 -29.86 -6.46
C ALA A 50 3.53 -31.05 -5.52
N PRO A 51 2.58 -31.97 -5.22
CA PRO A 51 2.88 -33.12 -4.37
C PRO A 51 3.92 -34.08 -4.97
N ARG A 52 3.92 -34.24 -6.30
CA ARG A 52 4.89 -35.11 -7.00
C ARG A 52 6.28 -34.48 -7.04
N MET A 53 6.33 -33.16 -7.24
CA MET A 53 7.60 -32.44 -7.25
C MET A 53 8.19 -32.23 -5.85
N ALA A 54 7.42 -32.44 -4.78
CA ALA A 54 7.89 -32.33 -3.41
C ALA A 54 9.04 -33.29 -3.06
N GLU A 55 9.17 -34.41 -3.79
CA GLU A 55 10.30 -35.33 -3.65
C GLU A 55 11.64 -34.68 -4.04
N HIS A 56 11.62 -33.78 -5.02
CA HIS A 56 12.80 -33.06 -5.51
C HIS A 56 12.93 -31.66 -4.91
N ALA A 57 11.80 -31.06 -4.52
CA ALA A 57 11.72 -29.73 -3.93
C ALA A 57 10.80 -29.75 -2.70
N PRO A 58 11.32 -30.11 -1.51
CA PRO A 58 10.50 -30.30 -0.30
C PRO A 58 9.64 -29.10 0.11
N VAL A 59 10.01 -27.87 -0.29
CA VAL A 59 9.20 -26.65 -0.05
C VAL A 59 7.78 -26.74 -0.63
N LEU A 60 7.58 -27.55 -1.67
CA LEU A 60 6.28 -27.75 -2.31
C LEU A 60 5.29 -28.53 -1.43
N GLN A 61 5.74 -29.13 -0.32
CA GLN A 61 4.83 -29.67 0.71
C GLN A 61 3.93 -28.58 1.31
N SER A 62 4.39 -27.33 1.29
CA SER A 62 3.64 -26.17 1.80
C SER A 62 2.80 -25.47 0.73
N TYR A 63 2.62 -26.08 -0.46
CA TYR A 63 1.97 -25.41 -1.59
C TYR A 63 0.52 -25.00 -1.31
N GLU A 64 -0.22 -25.78 -0.54
CA GLU A 64 -1.59 -25.44 -0.15
C GLU A 64 -1.65 -24.14 0.67
N GLY A 65 -0.79 -24.00 1.69
CA GLY A 65 -0.71 -22.78 2.48
C GLY A 65 -0.23 -21.57 1.66
N PHE A 66 0.68 -21.80 0.70
CA PHE A 66 1.05 -20.76 -0.26
C PHE A 66 -0.16 -20.30 -1.10
N ARG A 67 -0.97 -21.24 -1.60
CA ARG A 67 -2.18 -20.93 -2.37
C ARG A 67 -3.19 -20.14 -1.54
N GLU A 68 -3.42 -20.51 -0.28
CA GLU A 68 -4.32 -19.76 0.61
C GLU A 68 -3.89 -18.29 0.76
N VAL A 69 -2.59 -18.06 0.97
CA VAL A 69 -2.04 -16.70 1.06
C VAL A 69 -2.15 -15.97 -0.28
N LEU A 70 -1.82 -16.64 -1.39
CA LEU A 70 -1.91 -16.06 -2.73
C LEU A 70 -3.35 -15.65 -3.06
N ASP A 71 -4.31 -16.55 -2.82
CA ASP A 71 -5.74 -16.31 -3.02
C ASP A 71 -6.22 -15.11 -2.19
N HIS A 72 -5.80 -15.02 -0.92
CA HIS A 72 -6.10 -13.85 -0.08
C HIS A 72 -5.59 -12.54 -0.71
N LEU A 73 -4.38 -12.53 -1.26
CA LEU A 73 -3.79 -11.34 -1.89
C LEU A 73 -4.51 -10.93 -3.19
N THR A 74 -5.21 -11.85 -3.87
CA THR A 74 -6.03 -11.52 -5.06
C THR A 74 -7.30 -10.73 -4.73
N GLN A 75 -7.80 -10.83 -3.50
CA GLN A 75 -9.10 -10.26 -3.11
C GLN A 75 -9.09 -8.73 -3.08
N GLY A 76 -8.05 -8.11 -2.53
CA GLY A 76 -7.89 -6.65 -2.50
C GLY A 76 -9.06 -5.88 -1.87
N GLY A 77 -9.54 -6.29 -0.69
CA GLY A 77 -10.75 -5.73 -0.08
C GLY A 77 -10.66 -4.31 0.53
N CYS A 78 -9.85 -3.40 -0.02
CA CYS A 78 -9.73 -2.02 0.45
C CYS A 78 -9.84 -1.03 -0.72
N SER A 79 -10.76 -0.06 -0.61
CA SER A 79 -10.97 1.03 -1.57
C SER A 79 -9.85 2.09 -1.61
N GLY A 80 -8.89 2.03 -0.69
CA GLY A 80 -7.79 2.99 -0.56
C GLY A 80 -8.09 4.12 0.42
N CYS A 81 -7.03 4.70 1.01
CA CYS A 81 -7.17 5.65 2.12
C CYS A 81 -7.91 6.94 1.75
N ARG A 82 -7.82 7.40 0.49
CA ARG A 82 -8.54 8.60 -0.01
C ARG A 82 -10.03 8.35 -0.28
N ALA A 83 -10.45 7.09 -0.33
CA ALA A 83 -11.84 6.68 -0.48
C ALA A 83 -12.44 6.21 0.87
N GLY A 84 -11.88 6.66 1.99
CA GLY A 84 -12.29 6.23 3.34
C GLY A 84 -11.87 4.80 3.72
N GLY A 85 -11.13 4.09 2.86
CA GLY A 85 -10.69 2.72 3.08
C GLY A 85 -9.59 2.58 4.14
N GLY A 86 -9.25 1.33 4.47
CA GLY A 86 -8.28 0.99 5.51
C GLY A 86 -8.95 0.76 6.86
N LEU A 87 -8.52 -0.27 7.59
CA LEU A 87 -9.16 -0.71 8.85
C LEU A 87 -8.45 -0.15 10.09
N LEU A 88 -7.88 1.04 10.02
CA LEU A 88 -7.16 1.63 11.16
C LEU A 88 -8.10 2.59 11.90
N PRO A 89 -8.78 2.16 12.98
CA PRO A 89 -9.79 2.98 13.67
C PRO A 89 -9.20 4.28 14.23
N PHE A 90 -7.90 4.33 14.45
CA PHE A 90 -7.15 5.47 14.99
C PHE A 90 -6.67 6.49 13.93
N CYS A 91 -7.03 6.30 12.66
CA CYS A 91 -6.61 7.17 11.56
C CYS A 91 -7.78 8.02 11.05
N ALA A 92 -7.78 9.31 11.39
CA ALA A 92 -8.72 10.32 10.89
C ALA A 92 -8.38 10.81 9.48
N ALA A 93 -7.11 10.69 9.06
CA ALA A 93 -6.63 11.14 7.75
C ALA A 93 -7.37 10.53 6.55
N ARG A 94 -8.11 9.42 6.74
CA ARG A 94 -8.92 8.76 5.70
C ARG A 94 -10.15 9.57 5.25
N THR A 95 -10.61 10.50 6.07
CA THR A 95 -11.77 11.35 5.78
C THR A 95 -11.43 12.82 5.94
N CYS A 96 -10.60 13.16 6.93
CA CYS A 96 -10.35 14.56 7.28
C CYS A 96 -9.61 15.35 6.20
N HIS A 97 -8.88 14.70 5.29
CA HIS A 97 -8.20 15.38 4.20
C HIS A 97 -9.20 16.09 3.27
N ALA A 98 -10.34 15.45 2.99
CA ALA A 98 -11.43 16.03 2.20
C ALA A 98 -12.14 17.15 2.98
N GLU A 99 -12.43 16.94 4.26
CA GLU A 99 -13.03 17.95 5.15
C GLU A 99 -12.18 19.23 5.24
N LYS A 100 -10.86 19.05 5.25
CA LYS A 100 -9.87 20.14 5.33
C LYS A 100 -9.45 20.70 3.97
N ALA A 101 -9.96 20.15 2.88
CA ALA A 101 -9.57 20.52 1.51
C ALA A 101 -8.05 20.50 1.30
N VAL A 102 -7.38 19.45 1.80
CA VAL A 102 -5.94 19.22 1.62
C VAL A 102 -5.68 17.85 1.00
N ASP A 103 -4.59 17.75 0.24
CA ASP A 103 -4.15 16.50 -0.35
C ASP A 103 -3.36 15.65 0.64
N TYR A 104 -2.52 16.28 1.46
CA TYR A 104 -1.63 15.63 2.41
C TYR A 104 -1.71 16.29 3.78
N CYS A 105 -1.44 15.53 4.84
CA CYS A 105 -1.55 16.04 6.21
C CYS A 105 -0.66 17.28 6.44
N PHE A 106 0.56 17.32 5.88
CA PHE A 106 1.48 18.45 6.08
C PHE A 106 0.96 19.81 5.57
N GLN A 107 -0.02 19.80 4.66
CA GLN A 107 -0.64 21.00 4.09
C GLN A 107 -1.76 21.55 4.98
N CYS A 108 -2.23 20.78 5.98
CA CYS A 108 -3.24 21.21 6.92
C CYS A 108 -2.66 22.28 7.87
N ASP A 109 -3.45 23.30 8.17
CA ASP A 109 -3.14 24.35 9.14
C ASP A 109 -2.98 23.82 10.56
N GLU A 110 -3.73 22.76 10.90
CA GLU A 110 -3.63 22.06 12.18
C GLU A 110 -2.42 21.09 12.25
N TYR A 111 -1.65 20.90 11.17
CA TYR A 111 -0.57 19.91 11.18
C TYR A 111 0.70 20.43 11.89
N PRO A 112 1.31 19.64 12.79
CA PRO A 112 0.91 18.30 13.23
C PRO A 112 -0.28 18.33 14.20
N CYS A 113 -1.31 17.52 13.92
CA CYS A 113 -2.56 17.50 14.71
C CYS A 113 -2.70 16.25 15.58
N GLU A 114 -3.62 16.31 16.55
CA GLU A 114 -3.94 15.21 17.48
C GLU A 114 -5.16 14.39 17.05
N ARG A 115 -5.72 14.64 15.85
CA ARG A 115 -6.90 13.90 15.34
C ARG A 115 -6.62 12.42 15.09
N ASN A 116 -5.35 12.04 14.96
CA ASN A 116 -4.92 10.65 14.82
C ASN A 116 -4.33 10.17 16.16
N SER A 117 -4.64 8.93 16.53
CA SER A 117 -4.08 8.30 17.75
C SER A 117 -3.14 7.16 17.37
N TYR A 118 -2.11 7.49 16.58
CA TYR A 118 -1.14 6.51 16.13
C TYR A 118 -0.26 6.02 17.28
N PRO A 119 -0.07 4.70 17.47
CA PRO A 119 1.00 4.21 18.34
C PRO A 119 2.36 4.60 17.74
N GLU A 120 3.35 4.86 18.59
CA GLU A 120 4.76 4.86 18.18
C GLU A 120 5.07 3.42 17.72
N PRO A 121 5.61 3.12 16.52
CA PRO A 121 6.36 3.93 15.52
C PRO A 121 5.55 4.50 14.36
N LEU A 122 4.24 4.24 14.28
CA LEU A 122 3.39 4.77 13.18
C LEU A 122 3.31 6.30 13.23
N HIS A 123 3.26 6.87 14.44
CA HIS A 123 3.29 8.31 14.64
C HIS A 123 4.58 8.94 14.08
N ARG A 124 5.75 8.40 14.43
CA ARG A 124 7.05 8.81 13.86
C ARG A 124 7.06 8.74 12.33
N GLY A 125 6.71 7.59 11.76
CA GLY A 125 6.70 7.45 10.30
C GLY A 125 5.72 8.41 9.61
N TRP A 126 4.57 8.69 10.24
CA TRP A 126 3.64 9.72 9.75
C TRP A 126 4.29 11.10 9.72
N ARG A 127 4.97 11.51 10.80
CA ARG A 127 5.71 12.77 10.86
C ARG A 127 6.81 12.81 9.80
N GLU A 128 7.67 11.81 9.75
CA GLU A 128 8.81 11.74 8.82
C GLU A 128 8.37 11.89 7.36
N ARG A 129 7.36 11.13 6.91
CA ARG A 129 6.85 11.22 5.53
C ARG A 129 6.27 12.61 5.23
N ASN A 130 5.52 13.18 6.17
CA ASN A 130 4.89 14.48 5.97
C ASN A 130 5.90 15.63 5.97
N GLU A 131 6.92 15.61 6.85
CA GLU A 131 8.01 16.59 6.78
C GLU A 131 8.86 16.41 5.51
N ARG A 132 9.04 15.17 5.04
CA ARG A 132 9.78 14.89 3.80
C ARG A 132 9.04 15.44 2.58
N MET A 133 7.72 15.20 2.47
CA MET A 133 6.88 15.80 1.43
C MET A 133 6.87 17.34 1.50
N ARG A 134 6.80 17.91 2.72
CA ARG A 134 6.87 19.37 2.93
C ARG A 134 8.18 19.97 2.43
N THR A 135 9.29 19.29 2.65
CA THR A 135 10.63 19.81 2.34
C THR A 135 11.03 19.59 0.89
N LEU A 136 10.72 18.42 0.32
CA LEU A 136 11.15 18.04 -1.03
C LEU A 136 10.12 18.26 -2.13
N GLY A 137 8.84 18.40 -1.76
CA GLY A 137 7.73 18.20 -2.69
C GLY A 137 7.29 16.74 -2.74
N VAL A 138 6.05 16.53 -3.18
CA VAL A 138 5.37 15.23 -3.19
C VAL A 138 5.95 14.32 -4.26
N GLU A 139 6.30 14.87 -5.41
CA GLU A 139 6.82 14.16 -6.56
C GLU A 139 8.16 13.50 -6.24
N ARG A 140 9.10 14.28 -5.69
CA ARG A 140 10.40 13.78 -5.23
C ARG A 140 10.27 12.80 -4.10
N PHE A 141 9.40 13.07 -3.13
CA PHE A 141 9.11 12.11 -2.06
C PHE A 141 8.60 10.77 -2.62
N TYR A 142 7.71 10.80 -3.61
CA TYR A 142 7.19 9.58 -4.22
C TYR A 142 8.29 8.80 -4.94
N GLU A 143 9.14 9.47 -5.73
CA GLU A 143 10.31 8.86 -6.37
C GLU A 143 11.22 8.18 -5.35
N GLU A 144 11.63 8.90 -4.28
CA GLU A 144 12.44 8.34 -3.19
C GLU A 144 11.76 7.14 -2.53
N SER A 145 10.43 7.19 -2.34
CA SER A 145 9.69 6.11 -1.70
C SER A 145 9.73 4.80 -2.52
N LEU A 146 9.94 4.88 -3.83
CA LEU A 146 10.03 3.70 -4.70
C LEU A 146 11.36 2.96 -4.56
N GLU A 147 12.41 3.63 -4.06
CA GLU A 147 13.74 3.06 -3.86
C GLU A 147 13.83 2.17 -2.61
N SER A 148 12.79 2.19 -1.76
CA SER A 148 12.74 1.43 -0.52
C SER A 148 11.50 0.53 -0.44
N PRO A 149 11.56 -0.58 0.33
CA PRO A 149 10.39 -1.40 0.63
C PRO A 149 9.28 -0.57 1.27
N ARG A 150 8.02 -0.93 0.98
CA ARG A 150 6.86 -0.30 1.62
C ARG A 150 6.70 -0.72 3.09
N TYR A 151 7.01 -1.97 3.40
CA TYR A 151 6.77 -2.64 4.69
C TYR A 151 8.05 -2.73 5.51
#